data_AF-A0A2P9HAC6-F1
#
_entry.id   AF-A0A2P9HAC6-F1
#
_cell.length_a   1.000
_cell.length_b   1.000
_cell.length_c   1.000
_cell.angle_alpha   90.00
_cell.angle_beta   90.00
_cell.angle_gamma   90.00
#
_symmetry.space_group_name_H-M   'P 1'
#
loop_
_entity.id
_entity.type
_entity.pdbx_description
1 polymer ?
#
loop_
_entity_poly.entity_id
_entity_poly.type
_entity_poly.pdbx_seq_one_letter_code
_entity_poly.pdbx_strand_id
1 'polypeptide(L)'
;MNVLPLVLMLILMTAVITVEKLEKFKSTVIVQRQYQVYLEEDERQALNLHQRNLYAEYEPSQRQLSFTMFFNKKNREKSPEVFRQIRQITEDLIKVLYGQAAFYKRLESQRPNFVHEMLDDFMAAAEKLNKINKIRQIEDIQRIRLEDPVLQQAFYHILKGTITKKKLKELQIKEGTDEKIALSQRNQEKGYYSLLNFIKHTEKPQIEIQLASRELLLAIFGNEEIVEAILIKRNEKSADIGAQFIESFKGKQKPGISNELLNFKLTKTDKKPYD
;
A
#
# COMPACT_ATOMS: atom_id res chain seq x y z
N MET A 1 64.02 -58.07 39.69
CA MET A 1 63.08 -56.93 39.84
C MET A 1 61.87 -57.21 38.95
N ASN A 2 60.67 -57.31 39.52
CA ASN A 2 59.45 -57.60 38.75
C ASN A 2 59.05 -56.36 37.92
N VAL A 3 59.48 -56.33 36.66
CA VAL A 3 59.17 -55.27 35.68
C VAL A 3 57.70 -55.32 35.23
N LEU A 4 57.08 -56.51 35.33
CA LEU A 4 55.72 -56.79 34.89
C LEU A 4 54.63 -55.91 35.51
N PRO A 5 54.55 -55.71 36.85
CA PRO A 5 53.57 -54.80 37.46
C PRO A 5 53.76 -53.34 37.04
N LEU A 6 54.98 -52.92 36.72
CA LEU A 6 55.29 -51.55 36.32
C LEU A 6 54.81 -51.28 34.88
N VAL A 7 55.02 -52.24 33.97
CA VAL A 7 54.49 -52.19 32.60
C VAL A 7 52.95 -52.23 32.62
N LEU A 8 52.36 -53.07 33.48
CA LEU A 8 50.90 -53.19 33.57
C LEU A 8 50.25 -51.92 34.13
N MET A 9 50.88 -51.27 35.11
CA MET A 9 50.43 -49.97 35.64
C MET A 9 50.51 -48.86 34.58
N LEU A 10 51.56 -48.87 33.74
CA LEU A 10 51.74 -47.88 32.69
C LEU A 10 50.72 -48.06 31.55
N ILE A 11 50.37 -49.30 31.22
CA ILE A 11 49.28 -49.61 30.27
C ILE A 11 47.92 -49.16 30.85
N LEU A 12 47.66 -49.40 32.13
CA LEU A 12 46.41 -48.96 32.78
C LEU A 12 46.31 -47.43 32.82
N MET A 13 47.38 -46.72 33.19
CA MET A 13 47.37 -45.26 33.20
C MET A 13 47.16 -44.68 31.80
N THR A 14 47.84 -45.23 30.79
CA THR A 14 47.64 -44.76 29.41
C THR A 14 46.24 -45.06 28.89
N ALA A 15 45.64 -46.21 29.26
CA ALA A 15 44.25 -46.51 28.96
C ALA A 15 43.27 -45.52 29.60
N VAL A 16 43.44 -45.21 30.90
CA VAL A 16 42.60 -44.24 31.62
C VAL A 16 42.70 -42.85 31.01
N ILE A 17 43.92 -42.37 30.73
CA ILE A 17 44.15 -41.07 30.09
C ILE A 17 43.51 -41.02 28.69
N THR A 18 43.56 -42.14 27.95
CA THR A 18 42.98 -42.23 26.61
C THR A 18 41.45 -42.19 26.67
N VAL A 19 40.83 -42.90 27.62
CA VAL A 19 39.37 -42.87 27.83
C VAL A 19 38.91 -41.47 28.24
N GLU A 20 39.60 -40.83 29.18
CA GLU A 20 39.25 -39.48 29.64
C GLU A 20 39.36 -38.44 28.50
N LYS A 21 40.42 -38.52 27.69
CA LYS A 21 40.55 -37.67 26.50
C LYS A 21 39.46 -37.92 25.46
N LEU A 22 39.06 -39.18 25.29
CA LEU A 22 38.01 -39.56 24.34
C LEU A 22 36.62 -39.10 24.81
N GLU A 23 36.33 -39.17 26.11
CA GLU A 23 35.12 -38.59 26.71
C GLU A 23 35.09 -37.07 26.60
N LYS A 24 36.20 -36.40 26.92
CA LYS A 24 36.34 -34.95 26.72
C LYS A 24 36.10 -34.57 25.26
N PHE A 25 36.70 -35.28 24.31
CA PHE A 25 36.49 -35.03 22.89
C PHE A 25 35.03 -35.21 22.47
N LYS A 26 34.38 -36.31 22.89
CA LYS A 26 32.94 -36.53 22.64
C LYS A 26 32.08 -35.40 23.21
N SER A 27 32.37 -34.96 24.44
CA SER A 27 31.63 -33.86 25.08
C SER A 27 31.79 -32.55 24.30
N THR A 28 33.01 -32.22 23.85
CA THR A 28 33.26 -31.01 23.05
C THR A 28 32.54 -31.05 21.71
N VAL A 29 32.54 -32.21 21.04
CA VAL A 29 31.83 -32.39 19.76
C VAL A 29 30.31 -32.24 19.94
N ILE A 30 29.74 -32.78 21.03
CA ILE A 30 28.31 -32.62 21.34
C ILE A 30 27.97 -31.15 21.60
N VAL A 31 28.79 -30.45 22.39
CA VAL A 31 28.59 -29.01 22.69
C VAL A 31 28.72 -28.17 21.43
N GLN A 32 29.71 -28.44 20.56
CA GLN A 32 29.85 -27.75 19.27
C GLN A 32 28.64 -27.96 18.37
N ARG A 33 28.11 -29.18 18.31
CA ARG A 33 26.91 -29.49 17.53
C ARG A 33 25.68 -28.77 18.05
N GLN A 34 25.48 -28.75 19.37
CA GLN A 34 24.39 -28.00 20.00
C GLN A 34 24.52 -26.49 19.75
N TYR A 35 25.74 -25.96 19.82
CA TYR A 35 26.02 -24.56 19.53
C TYR A 35 25.74 -24.21 18.05
N GLN A 36 26.11 -25.09 17.12
CA GLN A 36 25.79 -24.91 15.70
C GLN A 36 24.28 -24.93 15.44
N VAL A 37 23.54 -25.86 16.05
CA VAL A 37 22.07 -25.90 15.94
C VAL A 37 21.44 -24.63 16.51
N TYR A 38 21.93 -24.15 17.66
CA TYR A 38 21.47 -22.89 18.25
C TYR A 38 21.74 -21.68 17.33
N LEU A 39 22.93 -21.58 16.73
CA LEU A 39 23.25 -20.53 15.77
C LEU A 39 22.38 -20.59 14.52
N GLU A 40 22.14 -21.77 13.96
CA GLU A 40 21.25 -21.94 12.80
C GLU A 40 19.80 -21.57 13.12
N GLU A 41 19.31 -21.88 14.32
CA GLU A 41 17.97 -21.49 14.77
C GLU A 41 17.87 -19.97 14.97
N ASP A 42 18.87 -19.33 15.58
CA ASP A 42 18.90 -17.88 15.79
C ASP A 42 19.01 -17.12 14.45
N GLU A 43 19.85 -17.58 13.53
CA GLU A 43 19.93 -17.04 12.16
C GLU A 43 18.60 -17.17 11.42
N ARG A 44 17.93 -18.33 11.51
CA ARG A 44 16.60 -18.53 10.93
C ARG A 44 15.57 -17.63 11.60
N GLN A 45 15.62 -17.45 12.91
CA GLN A 45 14.73 -16.52 13.61
C GLN A 45 14.96 -15.08 13.19
N ALA A 46 16.21 -14.63 13.10
CA ALA A 46 16.58 -13.30 12.63
C ALA A 46 16.17 -13.07 11.16
N LEU A 47 16.34 -14.05 10.29
CA LEU A 47 15.87 -14.00 8.90
C LEU A 47 14.33 -13.96 8.82
N ASN A 48 13.65 -14.77 9.62
CA ASN A 48 12.19 -14.76 9.70
C ASN A 48 11.67 -13.44 10.28
N LEU A 49 12.36 -12.86 11.26
CA LEU A 49 12.02 -11.57 11.84
C LEU A 49 12.28 -10.44 10.83
N HIS A 50 13.40 -10.49 10.11
CA HIS A 50 13.73 -9.54 9.05
C HIS A 50 12.73 -9.64 7.89
N GLN A 51 12.39 -10.85 7.43
CA GLN A 51 11.34 -11.06 6.45
C GLN A 51 9.98 -10.58 6.97
N ARG A 52 9.60 -10.91 8.20
CA ARG A 52 8.37 -10.38 8.84
C ARG A 52 8.36 -8.86 8.88
N ASN A 53 9.50 -8.22 9.17
CA ASN A 53 9.63 -6.76 9.18
C ASN A 53 9.53 -6.19 7.76
N LEU A 54 10.16 -6.81 6.77
CA LEU A 54 10.02 -6.44 5.35
C LEU A 54 8.57 -6.62 4.85
N TYR A 55 7.87 -7.67 5.28
CA TYR A 55 6.46 -7.91 4.98
C TYR A 55 5.52 -7.00 5.80
N ALA A 56 5.92 -6.53 6.98
CA ALA A 56 5.20 -5.54 7.77
C ALA A 56 5.37 -4.12 7.19
N GLU A 57 6.51 -3.85 6.55
CA GLU A 57 6.81 -2.61 5.83
C GLU A 57 6.25 -2.58 4.40
N TYR A 58 5.90 -3.73 3.82
CA TYR A 58 5.25 -3.82 2.51
C TYR A 58 3.83 -3.26 2.59
N GLU A 59 3.70 -1.95 2.43
CA GLU A 59 2.40 -1.31 2.26
C GLU A 59 1.87 -1.66 0.85
N PRO A 60 0.75 -2.40 0.73
CA PRO A 60 0.18 -2.71 -0.58
C PRO A 60 -0.17 -1.42 -1.32
N SER A 61 0.16 -1.37 -2.61
CA SER A 61 -0.10 -0.22 -3.47
C SER A 61 -1.59 0.13 -3.47
N GLN A 62 -1.91 1.34 -2.99
CA GLN A 62 -3.27 1.92 -3.02
C GLN A 62 -3.68 2.39 -4.43
N ARG A 63 -2.77 2.26 -5.41
CA ARG A 63 -2.98 2.76 -6.77
C ARG A 63 -3.98 1.89 -7.50
N GLN A 64 -5.23 2.34 -7.56
CA GLN A 64 -6.32 1.59 -8.17
C GLN A 64 -7.04 2.36 -9.28
N LEU A 65 -6.99 3.69 -9.28
CA LEU A 65 -7.65 4.50 -10.30
C LEU A 65 -6.73 4.67 -11.54
N SER A 66 -7.17 4.24 -12.71
CA SER A 66 -6.39 4.45 -13.93
C SER A 66 -6.47 5.91 -14.38
N PHE A 67 -5.32 6.57 -14.48
CA PHE A 67 -5.23 7.96 -14.96
C PHE A 67 -4.88 8.07 -16.44
N THR A 68 -4.67 6.94 -17.12
CA THR A 68 -4.17 6.87 -18.50
C THR A 68 -5.06 7.62 -19.49
N MET A 69 -6.37 7.61 -19.28
CA MET A 69 -7.33 8.24 -20.19
C MET A 69 -7.24 9.79 -20.19
N PHE A 70 -6.63 10.40 -19.17
CA PHE A 70 -6.41 11.85 -19.13
C PHE A 70 -5.24 12.31 -20.03
N PHE A 71 -4.28 11.44 -20.34
CA PHE A 71 -3.14 11.79 -21.18
C PHE A 71 -3.02 10.94 -22.45
N ASN A 72 -3.96 10.01 -22.68
CA ASN A 72 -4.04 9.22 -23.90
C ASN A 72 -5.39 9.43 -24.60
N LYS A 73 -5.40 10.36 -25.55
CA LYS A 73 -6.55 10.71 -26.39
C LYS A 73 -7.20 9.52 -27.07
N LYS A 74 -6.41 8.58 -27.61
CA LYS A 74 -6.93 7.38 -28.30
C LYS A 74 -7.76 6.50 -27.36
N ASN A 75 -7.30 6.32 -26.12
CA ASN A 75 -8.03 5.52 -25.13
C ASN A 75 -9.34 6.20 -24.72
N ARG A 76 -9.33 7.53 -24.60
CA ARG A 76 -10.51 8.34 -24.29
C ARG A 76 -11.56 8.27 -25.41
N GLU A 77 -11.13 8.41 -26.66
CA GLU A 77 -12.02 8.33 -27.84
C GLU A 77 -12.59 6.93 -28.05
N LYS A 78 -11.82 5.88 -27.74
CA LYS A 78 -12.27 4.48 -27.83
C LYS A 78 -13.37 4.15 -26.81
N SER A 79 -13.38 4.80 -25.65
CA SER A 79 -14.30 4.46 -24.56
C SER A 79 -14.76 5.72 -23.79
N PRO A 80 -15.56 6.59 -24.42
CA PRO A 80 -15.96 7.88 -23.85
C PRO A 80 -16.80 7.73 -22.57
N GLU A 81 -17.67 6.72 -22.49
CA GLU A 81 -18.48 6.47 -21.29
C GLU A 81 -17.61 6.03 -20.10
N VAL A 82 -16.58 5.21 -20.35
CA VAL A 82 -15.64 4.81 -19.30
C VAL A 82 -14.83 6.02 -18.82
N PHE A 83 -14.43 6.89 -19.75
CA PHE A 83 -13.74 8.12 -19.38
C PHE A 83 -14.61 9.05 -18.51
N ARG A 84 -15.90 9.22 -18.84
CA ARG A 84 -16.84 10.00 -18.00
C ARG A 84 -16.88 9.48 -16.56
N GLN A 85 -16.94 8.16 -16.39
CA GLN A 85 -16.93 7.53 -15.07
C GLN A 85 -15.61 7.75 -14.32
N ILE A 86 -14.48 7.55 -14.99
CA ILE A 86 -13.16 7.81 -14.40
C ILE A 86 -13.01 9.27 -14.01
N ARG A 87 -13.49 10.20 -14.85
CA ARG A 87 -13.48 11.63 -14.57
C ARG A 87 -14.29 11.94 -13.32
N GLN A 88 -15.52 11.45 -13.24
CA GLN A 88 -16.39 11.60 -12.07
C GLN A 88 -15.70 11.07 -10.79
N ILE A 89 -15.14 9.85 -10.84
CA ILE A 89 -14.43 9.27 -9.70
C ILE A 89 -13.19 10.09 -9.33
N THR A 90 -12.48 10.64 -10.31
CA THR A 90 -11.30 11.49 -10.07
C THR A 90 -11.68 12.80 -9.38
N GLU A 91 -12.72 13.48 -9.87
CA GLU A 91 -13.23 14.73 -9.28
C GLU A 91 -13.71 14.48 -7.84
N ASP A 92 -14.48 13.41 -7.62
CA ASP A 92 -14.94 12.99 -6.30
C ASP A 92 -13.77 12.62 -5.37
N LEU A 93 -12.75 11.90 -5.87
CA LEU A 93 -11.58 11.52 -5.10
C LEU A 93 -10.78 12.76 -4.68
N ILE A 94 -10.57 13.72 -5.58
CA ILE A 94 -9.91 14.99 -5.27
C ILE A 94 -10.68 15.70 -4.15
N LYS A 95 -12.02 15.75 -4.24
CA LYS A 95 -12.84 16.36 -3.19
C LYS A 95 -12.73 15.63 -1.85
N VAL A 96 -12.75 14.29 -1.85
CA VAL A 96 -12.57 13.48 -0.64
C VAL A 96 -11.20 13.70 -0.01
N LEU A 97 -10.13 13.77 -0.81
CA LEU A 97 -8.76 13.91 -0.32
C LEU A 97 -8.43 15.33 0.17
N TYR A 98 -8.95 16.34 -0.51
CA TYR A 98 -8.50 17.73 -0.33
C TYR A 98 -9.60 18.68 0.12
N GLY A 99 -10.86 18.28 0.18
CA GLY A 99 -11.98 19.16 0.54
C GLY A 99 -11.82 19.85 1.90
N GLN A 100 -11.06 19.25 2.81
CA GLN A 100 -10.74 19.86 4.11
C GLN A 100 -9.45 20.70 4.11
N ALA A 101 -8.61 20.61 3.09
CA ALA A 101 -7.36 21.33 2.99
C ALA A 101 -7.59 22.84 2.79
N ALA A 102 -6.75 23.66 3.44
CA ALA A 102 -6.92 25.13 3.39
C ALA A 102 -6.79 25.72 1.98
N PHE A 103 -5.89 25.16 1.15
CA PHE A 103 -5.72 25.61 -0.23
C PHE A 103 -6.96 25.30 -1.08
N TYR A 104 -7.59 24.13 -0.85
CA TYR A 104 -8.76 23.67 -1.59
C TYR A 104 -9.97 24.54 -1.27
N LYS A 105 -10.29 24.74 0.02
CA LYS A 105 -11.43 25.59 0.44
C LYS A 105 -11.32 27.01 -0.09
N ARG A 106 -10.10 27.58 -0.03
CA ARG A 106 -9.83 28.92 -0.57
C ARG A 106 -10.09 28.96 -2.08
N LEU A 107 -9.56 28.00 -2.82
CA LEU A 107 -9.71 27.99 -4.27
C LEU A 107 -11.14 27.68 -4.70
N GLU A 108 -11.83 26.75 -4.03
CA GLU A 108 -13.25 26.44 -4.28
C GLU A 108 -14.15 27.66 -4.04
N SER A 109 -13.86 28.48 -3.01
CA SER A 109 -14.60 29.73 -2.77
C SER A 109 -14.42 30.78 -3.85
N GLN A 110 -13.27 30.79 -4.54
CA GLN A 110 -12.94 31.75 -5.59
C GLN A 110 -13.32 31.25 -6.99
N ARG A 111 -13.19 29.94 -7.22
CA ARG A 111 -13.40 29.25 -8.49
C ARG A 111 -14.04 27.88 -8.23
N PRO A 112 -15.38 27.81 -8.08
CA PRO A 112 -16.07 26.59 -7.70
C PRO A 112 -15.81 25.37 -8.59
N ASN A 113 -15.54 25.61 -9.88
CA ASN A 113 -15.31 24.55 -10.87
C ASN A 113 -13.81 24.28 -11.14
N PHE A 114 -12.90 24.75 -10.28
CA PHE A 114 -11.47 24.68 -10.56
C PHE A 114 -10.95 23.26 -10.78
N VAL A 115 -11.54 22.24 -10.13
CA VAL A 115 -11.12 20.84 -10.31
C VAL A 115 -11.41 20.38 -11.73
N HIS A 116 -12.60 20.70 -12.25
CA HIS A 116 -12.99 20.39 -13.62
C HIS A 116 -12.06 21.09 -14.62
N GLU A 117 -11.87 22.40 -14.43
CA GLU A 117 -11.02 23.23 -15.28
C GLU A 117 -9.55 22.77 -15.25
N MET A 118 -9.05 22.37 -14.08
CA MET A 118 -7.69 21.83 -13.91
C MET A 118 -7.51 20.52 -14.67
N LEU A 119 -8.50 19.63 -14.67
CA LEU A 119 -8.44 18.39 -15.43
C LEU A 119 -8.50 18.64 -16.94
N ASP A 120 -9.27 19.64 -17.40
CA ASP A 120 -9.30 20.01 -18.82
C ASP A 120 -7.99 20.66 -19.29
N ASP A 121 -7.44 21.59 -18.51
CA ASP A 121 -6.13 22.19 -18.78
C ASP A 121 -5.03 21.11 -18.79
N PHE A 122 -5.10 20.15 -17.86
CA PHE A 122 -4.20 19.00 -17.83
C PHE A 122 -4.26 18.18 -19.13
N MET A 123 -5.47 17.86 -19.60
CA MET A 123 -5.64 17.11 -20.84
C MET A 123 -5.10 17.88 -22.04
N ALA A 124 -5.39 19.18 -22.12
CA ALA A 124 -4.89 20.04 -23.19
C ALA A 124 -3.36 20.11 -23.20
N ALA A 125 -2.74 20.26 -22.03
CA ALA A 125 -1.28 20.25 -21.87
C ALA A 125 -0.67 18.87 -22.19
N ALA A 126 -1.34 17.78 -21.80
CA ALA A 126 -0.90 16.42 -22.11
C ALA A 126 -0.93 16.11 -23.62
N GLU A 127 -1.91 16.65 -24.35
CA GLU A 127 -2.00 16.49 -25.81
C GLU A 127 -0.85 17.17 -26.57
N LYS A 128 -0.26 18.22 -25.98
CA LYS A 128 0.90 18.95 -26.55
C LYS A 128 2.24 18.25 -26.29
N LEU A 129 2.26 17.10 -25.61
CA LEU A 129 3.49 16.38 -25.30
C LEU A 129 4.11 15.73 -26.56
N ASN A 130 5.36 16.08 -26.84
CA ASN A 130 6.16 15.46 -27.90
C ASN A 130 6.50 13.99 -27.56
N LYS A 131 6.85 13.18 -28.58
CA LYS A 131 7.24 11.76 -28.41
C LYS A 131 8.35 11.54 -27.36
N ILE A 132 9.22 12.53 -27.14
CA ILE A 132 10.32 12.49 -26.17
C ILE A 132 9.80 12.68 -24.73
N ASN A 133 8.76 13.51 -24.54
CA ASN A 133 8.16 13.82 -23.24
C ASN A 133 6.93 12.94 -22.95
N LYS A 134 6.85 11.75 -23.56
CA LYS A 134 5.73 10.83 -23.35
C LYS A 134 5.74 10.29 -21.92
N ILE A 135 4.57 10.27 -21.29
CA ILE A 135 4.35 9.68 -19.97
C ILE A 135 4.56 8.16 -20.06
N ARG A 136 5.56 7.66 -19.32
CA ARG A 136 5.88 6.21 -19.21
C ARG A 136 5.46 5.67 -17.85
N GLN A 137 5.61 6.47 -16.81
CA GLN A 137 5.20 6.14 -15.44
C GLN A 137 4.20 7.17 -14.94
N ILE A 138 3.44 6.84 -13.91
CA ILE A 138 2.39 7.73 -13.41
C ILE A 138 2.97 9.02 -12.82
N GLU A 139 4.19 8.96 -12.28
CA GLU A 139 4.94 10.08 -11.72
C GLU A 139 5.33 11.12 -12.79
N ASP A 140 5.45 10.72 -14.07
CA ASP A 140 5.81 11.63 -15.15
C ASP A 140 4.76 12.74 -15.38
N ILE A 141 3.53 12.58 -14.87
CA ILE A 141 2.49 13.63 -14.95
C ILE A 141 2.90 14.93 -14.24
N GLN A 142 3.83 14.86 -13.28
CA GLN A 142 4.38 16.05 -12.62
C GLN A 142 5.13 16.98 -13.58
N ARG A 143 5.56 16.48 -14.74
CA ARG A 143 6.25 17.29 -15.77
C ARG A 143 5.29 18.11 -16.63
N ILE A 144 3.99 17.79 -16.60
CA ILE A 144 2.98 18.56 -17.33
C ILE A 144 2.84 19.93 -16.69
N ARG A 145 2.87 20.96 -17.53
CA ARG A 145 2.66 22.36 -17.14
C ARG A 145 1.29 22.80 -17.66
N LEU A 146 0.40 23.12 -16.74
CA LEU A 146 -0.89 23.75 -16.99
C LEU A 146 -0.67 25.20 -17.44
N GLU A 147 -1.58 25.70 -18.28
CA GLU A 147 -1.51 27.07 -18.79
C GLU A 147 -1.88 28.08 -17.71
N ASP A 148 -2.88 27.76 -16.90
CA ASP A 148 -3.33 28.63 -15.81
C ASP A 148 -2.42 28.51 -14.57
N PRO A 149 -1.75 29.59 -14.13
CA PRO A 149 -0.85 29.55 -12.98
C PRO A 149 -1.52 29.15 -11.66
N VAL A 150 -2.79 29.51 -11.47
CA VAL A 150 -3.56 29.19 -10.26
C VAL A 150 -3.88 27.70 -10.25
N LEU A 151 -4.32 27.15 -11.39
CA LEU A 151 -4.56 25.72 -11.52
C LEU A 151 -3.26 24.92 -11.43
N GLN A 152 -2.16 25.43 -11.99
CA GLN A 152 -0.83 24.82 -11.88
C GLN A 152 -0.38 24.71 -10.41
N GLN A 153 -0.64 25.74 -9.61
CA GLN A 153 -0.33 25.72 -8.19
C GLN A 153 -1.18 24.70 -7.45
N ALA A 154 -2.49 24.66 -7.70
CA ALA A 154 -3.39 23.67 -7.12
C ALA A 154 -2.98 22.24 -7.48
N PHE A 155 -2.68 22.00 -8.76
CA PHE A 155 -2.21 20.71 -9.27
C PHE A 155 -0.89 20.29 -8.60
N TYR A 156 0.05 21.23 -8.43
CA TYR A 156 1.28 20.97 -7.68
C TYR A 156 1.01 20.54 -6.23
N HIS A 157 0.11 21.23 -5.53
CA HIS A 157 -0.25 20.86 -4.15
C HIS A 157 -0.84 19.44 -4.09
N ILE A 158 -1.75 19.12 -5.02
CA ILE A 158 -2.40 17.80 -5.12
C ILE A 158 -1.38 16.69 -5.40
N LEU A 159 -0.44 16.90 -6.32
CA LEU A 159 0.56 15.90 -6.68
C LEU A 159 1.66 15.75 -5.62
N LYS A 160 2.04 16.84 -4.93
CA LYS A 160 3.07 16.79 -3.89
C LYS A 160 2.58 16.09 -2.64
N GLY A 161 1.34 16.38 -2.22
CA GLY A 161 0.88 16.08 -0.86
C GLY A 161 1.67 16.87 0.19
N THR A 162 1.29 16.74 1.46
CA THR A 162 2.01 17.39 2.58
C THR A 162 2.48 16.41 3.64
N ILE A 163 1.97 15.18 3.60
CA ILE A 163 2.29 14.15 4.58
C ILE A 163 2.45 12.80 3.90
N THR A 164 3.30 11.96 4.49
CA THR A 164 3.35 10.54 4.19
C THR A 164 2.29 9.80 5.01
N LYS A 165 1.89 8.62 4.55
CA LYS A 165 0.92 7.74 5.25
C LYS A 165 1.38 7.31 6.64
N LYS A 166 2.67 7.03 6.79
CA LYS A 166 3.31 6.79 8.09
C LYS A 166 3.09 7.96 9.04
N LYS A 167 3.31 9.19 8.56
CA LYS A 167 3.14 10.42 9.35
C LYS A 167 1.67 10.71 9.67
N LEU A 168 0.71 10.38 8.78
CA LEU A 168 -0.72 10.47 9.11
C LEU A 168 -1.08 9.49 10.22
N LYS A 169 -0.68 8.23 10.12
CA LYS A 169 -0.91 7.21 11.15
C LYS A 169 -0.32 7.63 12.49
N GLU A 170 0.92 8.11 12.51
CA GLU A 170 1.56 8.67 13.72
C GLU A 170 0.79 9.86 14.31
N LEU A 171 0.17 10.70 13.47
CA LEU A 171 -0.68 11.82 13.91
C LEU A 171 -2.06 11.38 14.39
N GLN A 172 -2.57 10.24 13.92
CA GLN A 172 -3.84 9.63 14.34
C GLN A 172 -3.68 8.75 15.59
N ILE A 173 -2.48 8.22 15.85
CA ILE A 173 -2.15 7.31 16.97
C ILE A 173 -1.58 8.08 18.19
N LYS A 174 -1.47 9.42 18.13
CA LYS A 174 -0.96 10.20 19.26
C LYS A 174 -1.98 10.28 20.40
N GLU A 175 -1.92 9.30 21.30
CA GLU A 175 -2.03 9.37 22.78
C GLU A 175 -2.27 7.97 23.40
N GLY A 176 -1.41 6.98 23.13
CA GLY A 176 -1.36 5.75 23.94
C GLY A 176 -2.62 4.87 24.00
N THR A 177 -3.61 5.12 23.14
CA THR A 177 -4.84 4.34 23.00
C THR A 177 -4.99 3.86 21.56
N ASP A 178 -5.47 2.62 21.39
CA ASP A 178 -5.76 1.98 20.09
C ASP A 178 -6.96 2.62 19.34
N GLU A 179 -7.44 3.77 19.80
CA GLU A 179 -8.56 4.47 19.19
C GLU A 179 -8.08 5.39 18.05
N LYS A 180 -8.67 5.21 16.85
CA LYS A 180 -8.44 6.11 15.71
C LYS A 180 -9.03 7.49 16.03
N ILE A 181 -8.20 8.41 16.55
CA ILE A 181 -8.63 9.79 16.83
C ILE A 181 -8.76 10.56 15.50
N ALA A 182 -9.91 11.19 15.28
CA ALA A 182 -10.10 12.11 14.17
C ALA A 182 -9.09 13.27 14.27
N LEU A 183 -8.31 13.50 13.21
CA LEU A 183 -7.31 14.58 13.18
C LEU A 183 -7.96 15.92 13.55
N SER A 184 -7.29 16.72 14.40
CA SER A 184 -7.74 18.08 14.69
C SER A 184 -7.94 18.88 13.39
N GLN A 185 -8.91 19.80 13.36
CA GLN A 185 -9.22 20.61 12.16
C GLN A 185 -7.96 21.28 11.57
N ARG A 186 -7.06 21.77 12.42
CA ARG A 186 -5.78 22.38 12.02
C ARG A 186 -4.84 21.40 11.32
N ASN A 187 -4.86 20.12 11.70
CA ASN A 187 -4.07 19.07 11.07
C ASN A 187 -4.71 18.58 9.77
N GLN A 188 -6.03 18.54 9.67
CA GLN A 188 -6.76 18.24 8.42
C GLN A 188 -6.54 19.31 7.35
N GLU A 189 -6.45 20.58 7.75
CA GLU A 189 -6.17 21.70 6.84
C GLU A 189 -4.75 21.67 6.25
N LYS A 190 -3.81 21.05 6.96
CA LYS A 190 -2.38 21.01 6.62
C LYS A 190 -1.90 19.68 6.08
N GLY A 191 -2.54 18.58 6.45
CA GLY A 191 -2.08 17.22 6.20
C GLY A 191 -2.98 16.49 5.21
N TYR A 192 -2.48 16.24 4.01
CA TYR A 192 -3.19 15.51 2.97
C TYR A 192 -2.25 14.68 2.10
N TYR A 193 -2.79 13.62 1.49
CA TYR A 193 -2.06 12.68 0.66
C TYR A 193 -1.74 13.21 -0.73
N SER A 194 -0.67 12.69 -1.35
CA SER A 194 -0.47 12.86 -2.78
C SER A 194 -1.49 12.05 -3.57
N LEU A 195 -2.03 12.63 -4.63
CA LEU A 195 -2.93 11.93 -5.57
C LEU A 195 -2.22 10.71 -6.19
N LEU A 196 -0.89 10.76 -6.34
CA LEU A 196 -0.05 9.68 -6.88
C LEU A 196 -0.12 8.38 -6.08
N ASN A 197 -0.62 8.41 -4.84
CA ASN A 197 -0.83 7.22 -4.03
C ASN A 197 -2.05 6.41 -4.50
N PHE A 198 -3.00 7.06 -5.17
CA PHE A 198 -4.30 6.47 -5.55
C PHE A 198 -4.41 6.16 -7.05
N ILE A 199 -3.60 6.83 -7.87
CA ILE A 199 -3.65 6.70 -9.33
C ILE A 199 -2.55 5.77 -9.88
N LYS A 200 -2.86 5.03 -10.96
CA LYS A 200 -1.94 4.15 -11.69
C LYS A 200 -1.94 4.45 -13.19
N HIS A 201 -0.81 4.17 -13.84
CA HIS A 201 -0.70 4.13 -15.29
C HIS A 201 -0.98 2.70 -15.77
N THR A 202 -2.21 2.44 -16.24
CA THR A 202 -2.58 1.15 -16.84
C THR A 202 -3.64 1.33 -17.92
N GLU A 203 -3.66 0.46 -18.92
CA GLU A 203 -4.69 0.46 -19.96
C GLU A 203 -6.02 -0.09 -19.47
N LYS A 204 -6.01 -0.98 -18.45
CA LYS A 204 -7.22 -1.57 -17.89
C LYS A 204 -7.78 -0.65 -16.80
N PRO A 205 -8.94 0.00 -17.00
CA PRO A 205 -9.45 0.99 -16.06
C PRO A 205 -10.13 0.36 -14.82
N GLN A 206 -10.18 -0.97 -14.73
CA GLN A 206 -10.88 -1.65 -13.65
C GLN A 206 -10.29 -1.36 -12.27
N ILE A 207 -11.19 -1.04 -11.34
CA ILE A 207 -10.90 -0.78 -9.94
C ILE A 207 -11.22 -2.04 -9.15
N GLU A 208 -10.22 -2.61 -8.49
CA GLU A 208 -10.41 -3.77 -7.62
C GLU A 208 -10.96 -3.29 -6.28
N ILE A 209 -12.26 -3.52 -6.03
CA ILE A 209 -12.92 -3.04 -4.82
C ILE A 209 -12.21 -3.59 -3.60
N GLN A 210 -11.82 -4.87 -3.57
CA GLN A 210 -11.09 -5.49 -2.45
C GLN A 210 -9.82 -4.72 -2.02
N LEU A 211 -9.12 -4.08 -2.98
CA LEU A 211 -7.85 -3.39 -2.74
C LEU A 211 -7.97 -1.85 -2.73
N ALA A 212 -9.15 -1.32 -3.02
CA ALA A 212 -9.38 0.12 -3.05
C ALA A 212 -9.30 0.72 -1.64
N SER A 213 -8.63 1.86 -1.50
CA SER A 213 -8.53 2.57 -0.22
C SER A 213 -9.88 3.13 0.22
N ARG A 214 -10.02 3.47 1.52
CA ARG A 214 -11.22 4.11 2.06
C ARG A 214 -11.64 5.35 1.25
N GLU A 215 -10.68 6.19 0.90
CA GLU A 215 -10.90 7.44 0.16
C GLU A 215 -11.44 7.17 -1.25
N LEU A 216 -10.89 6.17 -1.95
CA LEU A 216 -11.38 5.78 -3.28
C LEU A 216 -12.78 5.15 -3.19
N LEU A 217 -13.06 4.37 -2.15
CA LEU A 217 -14.40 3.83 -1.92
C LEU A 217 -15.41 4.93 -1.62
N LEU A 218 -15.04 5.94 -0.83
CA LEU A 218 -15.90 7.10 -0.59
C LEU A 218 -16.18 7.87 -1.88
N ALA A 219 -15.19 7.99 -2.76
CA ALA A 219 -15.41 8.58 -4.07
C ALA A 219 -16.44 7.79 -4.91
N ILE A 220 -16.37 6.45 -4.87
CA ILE A 220 -17.24 5.56 -5.66
C ILE A 220 -18.65 5.41 -5.07
N PHE A 221 -18.77 5.23 -3.76
CA PHE A 221 -20.04 4.90 -3.09
C PHE A 221 -20.72 6.10 -2.45
N GLY A 222 -19.97 7.15 -2.07
CA GLY A 222 -20.51 8.37 -1.48
C GLY A 222 -21.14 8.25 -0.09
N ASN A 223 -21.25 7.04 0.46
CA ASN A 223 -21.85 6.76 1.77
C ASN A 223 -20.82 6.06 2.68
N GLU A 224 -20.52 6.68 3.82
CA GLU A 224 -19.55 6.15 4.79
C GLU A 224 -19.95 4.79 5.36
N GLU A 225 -21.24 4.56 5.63
CA GLU A 225 -21.73 3.28 6.18
C GLU A 225 -21.45 2.12 5.22
N ILE A 226 -21.63 2.36 3.92
CA ILE A 226 -21.36 1.36 2.88
C ILE A 226 -19.85 1.09 2.81
N VAL A 227 -19.04 2.13 2.91
CA VAL A 227 -17.57 2.00 2.89
C VAL A 227 -17.06 1.22 4.10
N GLU A 228 -17.55 1.52 5.30
CA GLU A 228 -17.18 0.77 6.51
C GLU A 228 -17.65 -0.68 6.43
N ALA A 229 -18.86 -0.94 5.94
CA ALA A 229 -19.35 -2.30 5.71
C ALA A 229 -18.47 -3.06 4.68
N ILE A 230 -18.00 -2.38 3.64
CA ILE A 230 -17.06 -2.95 2.67
C ILE A 230 -15.73 -3.30 3.35
N LEU A 231 -15.18 -2.41 4.17
CA LEU A 231 -13.90 -2.62 4.87
C LEU A 231 -14.00 -3.79 5.86
N ILE A 232 -15.06 -3.84 6.66
CA ILE A 232 -15.32 -4.94 7.59
C ILE A 232 -15.43 -6.28 6.84
N LYS A 233 -16.24 -6.31 5.77
CA LYS A 233 -16.50 -7.55 5.02
C LYS A 233 -15.27 -8.08 4.27
N ARG A 234 -14.27 -7.23 3.97
CA ARG A 234 -12.98 -7.68 3.40
C ARG A 234 -12.14 -8.49 4.40
N ASN A 235 -12.30 -8.21 5.68
CA ASN A 235 -11.51 -8.82 6.75
C ASN A 235 -12.12 -10.13 7.26
N GLU A 236 -13.34 -10.45 6.85
CA GLU A 236 -13.99 -11.73 7.13
C GLU A 236 -13.25 -12.90 6.42
N LYS A 237 -13.19 -14.06 7.09
CA LYS A 237 -12.65 -15.31 6.52
C LYS A 237 -13.75 -16.36 6.42
N SER A 238 -14.40 -16.44 5.26
CA SER A 238 -15.48 -17.38 4.96
C SER A 238 -15.35 -17.86 3.51
N ALA A 239 -15.86 -19.07 3.24
CA ALA A 239 -15.79 -19.70 1.92
C ALA A 239 -16.68 -19.00 0.87
N ASP A 240 -17.78 -18.36 1.29
CA ASP A 240 -18.81 -17.79 0.42
C ASP A 240 -18.79 -16.26 0.30
N ILE A 241 -17.76 -15.60 0.86
CA ILE A 241 -17.68 -14.13 0.90
C ILE A 241 -17.76 -13.54 -0.51
N GLY A 242 -17.19 -14.20 -1.52
CA GLY A 242 -17.24 -13.76 -2.92
C GLY A 242 -18.64 -13.39 -3.41
N ALA A 243 -19.58 -14.32 -3.27
CA ALA A 243 -20.96 -14.14 -3.74
C ALA A 243 -21.71 -13.12 -2.87
N GLN A 244 -21.57 -13.23 -1.55
CA GLN A 244 -22.22 -12.33 -0.60
C GLN A 244 -21.72 -10.89 -0.72
N PHE A 245 -20.45 -10.68 -1.04
CA PHE A 245 -19.85 -9.36 -1.24
C PHE A 245 -20.40 -8.69 -2.48
N ILE A 246 -20.55 -9.44 -3.58
CA ILE A 246 -21.18 -8.94 -4.80
C ILE A 246 -22.64 -8.56 -4.52
N GLU A 247 -23.42 -9.45 -3.90
CA GLU A 247 -24.83 -9.19 -3.59
C GLU A 247 -25.02 -7.99 -2.67
N SER A 248 -24.14 -7.81 -1.68
CA SER A 248 -24.28 -6.76 -0.67
C SER A 248 -23.93 -5.36 -1.18
N PHE A 249 -23.06 -5.23 -2.19
CA PHE A 249 -22.47 -3.93 -2.56
C PHE A 249 -22.63 -3.56 -4.03
N LYS A 250 -22.87 -4.52 -4.93
CA LYS A 250 -23.09 -4.23 -6.35
C LYS A 250 -24.38 -3.42 -6.54
N GLY A 251 -24.29 -2.31 -7.28
CA GLY A 251 -25.42 -1.42 -7.53
C GLY A 251 -25.63 -0.35 -6.46
N LYS A 252 -24.83 -0.32 -5.39
CA LYS A 252 -24.88 0.73 -4.36
C LYS A 252 -23.93 1.90 -4.62
N GLN A 253 -23.15 1.87 -5.70
CA GLN A 253 -22.27 2.97 -6.09
C GLN A 253 -23.06 4.22 -6.53
N LYS A 254 -22.39 5.37 -6.56
CA LYS A 254 -22.98 6.62 -7.04
C LYS A 254 -23.55 6.49 -8.46
N PRO A 255 -24.62 7.26 -8.78
CA PRO A 255 -25.16 7.29 -10.14
C PRO A 255 -24.08 7.72 -11.13
N GLY A 256 -24.07 7.08 -12.30
CA GLY A 256 -23.06 7.27 -13.33
C GLY A 256 -21.95 6.21 -13.33
N ILE A 257 -21.66 5.56 -12.20
CA ILE A 257 -20.59 4.55 -12.11
C ILE A 257 -21.12 3.16 -12.41
N SER A 258 -20.62 2.53 -13.49
CA SER A 258 -21.06 1.20 -13.92
C SER A 258 -20.37 0.08 -13.14
N ASN A 259 -21.07 -1.05 -13.00
CA ASN A 259 -20.51 -2.25 -12.39
C ASN A 259 -19.34 -2.85 -13.21
N GLU A 260 -19.22 -2.53 -14.49
CA GLU A 260 -18.16 -3.07 -15.37
C GLU A 260 -16.79 -2.47 -15.06
N LEU A 261 -16.78 -1.24 -14.53
CA LEU A 261 -15.59 -0.56 -14.05
C LEU A 261 -15.09 -1.12 -12.71
N LEU A 262 -15.98 -1.76 -11.94
CA LEU A 262 -15.71 -2.22 -10.58
C LEU A 262 -15.54 -3.74 -10.53
N ASN A 263 -14.37 -4.19 -10.10
CA ASN A 263 -14.10 -5.61 -9.90
C ASN A 263 -14.33 -5.99 -8.43
N PHE A 264 -15.41 -6.75 -8.21
CA PHE A 264 -15.82 -7.28 -6.90
C PHE A 264 -15.27 -8.67 -6.60
N LYS A 265 -14.44 -9.26 -7.48
CA LYS A 265 -13.87 -10.60 -7.25
C LYS A 265 -12.97 -10.58 -6.02
N LEU A 266 -13.35 -11.35 -5.01
CA LEU A 266 -12.50 -11.65 -3.86
C LEU A 266 -11.55 -12.78 -4.24
N THR A 267 -10.27 -12.47 -4.31
CA THR A 267 -9.24 -13.51 -4.50
C THR A 267 -8.71 -13.94 -3.14
N LYS A 268 -8.65 -15.26 -2.90
CA LYS A 268 -8.06 -15.88 -1.69
C LYS A 268 -6.55 -15.64 -1.54
N THR A 269 -5.93 -14.88 -2.44
CA THR A 269 -4.49 -14.63 -2.44
C THR A 269 -4.07 -13.77 -1.26
N ASP A 270 -2.92 -14.10 -0.67
CA ASP A 270 -2.20 -13.50 0.47
C ASP A 270 -1.91 -11.99 0.40
N LYS A 271 -2.58 -11.24 -0.47
CA LYS A 271 -2.57 -9.78 -0.46
C LYS A 271 -3.46 -9.32 0.68
N LYS A 272 -2.85 -9.04 1.84
CA LYS A 272 -3.52 -8.43 2.98
C LYS A 272 -4.45 -7.31 2.50
N PRO A 273 -5.77 -7.40 2.74
CA PRO A 273 -6.69 -6.29 2.48
C PRO A 273 -6.26 -5.08 3.32
N TYR A 274 -6.56 -3.89 2.79
CA TYR A 274 -6.23 -2.62 3.41
C TYR A 274 -7.09 -2.37 4.67
N ASP A 275 -6.45 -2.04 5.80
CA ASP A 275 -7.05 -1.54 7.06
C ASP A 275 -7.07 0.01 7.15
#